data_AF-A0A3Q8XCT8-F1
#
_entry.id   AF-A0A3Q8XCT8-F1
#
_cell.length_a   1.000
_cell.length_b   1.000
_cell.length_c   1.000
_cell.angle_alpha   90.00
_cell.angle_beta   90.00
_cell.angle_gamma   90.00
#
_symmetry.space_group_name_H-M   'P 1'
#
loop_
_entity.id
_entity.type
_entity.pdbx_description
1 polymer ?
#
loop_
_entity_poly.entity_id
_entity_poly.type
_entity_poly.pdbx_seq_one_letter_code
_entity_poly.pdbx_strand_id
1 'polypeptide(L)'
;MTQHALEVPTKSSVRKAGDKLKDPSLDHTEALDILSKWRALHSYPINTFQATLRRKVEALGLKKAIIAQRLKRLPSIVSKLQRINGMKLDRMQDIGGVRIVLSSTKDVYALYENLLQSNRRFEHEPQLPPKDYIQQPKSDGYRCLHQVFKYKSRTHPELNGLCIELQIRTHLQHAWATAVETLGIVEKLSFKTGEGSEDFKTFFKLTSALFSIKEATPILDEYSHYSFDELKEEARLLEQKLQIFIKLRGLSITNRHIESATSESADYHLIELSRVDDIWRVSLTPFTKAQLDFAEQMYELREQKTKNAPNSDVVLVSVGSLKQLKKAYPNYFLDTEEFIKQLSIMLK
;
A
#
# COMPACT_ATOMS: atom_id res chain seq x y z
N MET A 1 29.97 12.72 16.71
CA MET A 1 29.14 12.71 15.49
C MET A 1 28.19 13.87 15.58
N THR A 2 28.45 14.93 14.83
CA THR A 2 27.59 16.11 14.74
C THR A 2 26.20 15.68 14.27
N GLN A 3 25.18 15.84 15.13
CA GLN A 3 23.79 15.77 14.70
C GLN A 3 23.62 16.86 13.64
N HIS A 4 23.54 16.50 12.36
CA HIS A 4 22.95 17.39 11.38
C HIS A 4 21.54 17.69 11.89
N ALA A 5 21.27 18.95 12.23
CA ALA A 5 19.94 19.37 12.63
C ALA A 5 18.97 18.98 11.52
N LEU A 6 17.95 18.21 11.86
CA LEU A 6 16.95 17.74 10.91
C LEU A 6 16.28 18.98 10.29
N GLU A 7 16.50 19.25 9.00
CA GLU A 7 15.92 20.40 8.34
C GLU A 7 14.43 20.12 8.07
N VAL A 8 13.55 20.73 8.86
CA VAL A 8 12.10 20.56 8.73
C VAL A 8 11.51 21.71 7.92
N PRO A 9 11.00 21.47 6.69
CA PRO A 9 10.35 22.51 5.91
C PRO A 9 9.14 23.10 6.64
N THR A 10 8.95 24.42 6.58
CA THR A 10 7.79 25.06 7.20
C THR A 10 6.50 24.61 6.50
N LYS A 11 5.39 24.50 7.26
CA LYS A 11 4.07 24.14 6.70
C LYS A 11 3.63 25.05 5.55
N SER A 12 4.00 26.33 5.60
CA SER A 12 3.72 27.29 4.53
C SER A 12 4.51 26.98 3.26
N SER A 13 5.80 26.66 3.40
CA SER A 13 6.65 26.21 2.27
C SER A 13 6.10 24.93 1.63
N VAL A 14 5.79 23.91 2.46
CA VAL A 14 5.21 22.64 2.00
C VAL A 14 3.89 22.86 1.26
N ARG A 15 3.04 23.77 1.76
CA ARG A 15 1.77 24.11 1.12
C ARG A 15 1.98 24.76 -0.25
N LYS A 16 2.89 25.74 -0.34
CA LYS A 16 3.24 26.41 -1.60
C LYS A 16 3.81 25.42 -2.62
N ALA A 17 4.72 24.54 -2.21
CA ALA A 17 5.26 23.47 -3.05
C ALA A 17 4.13 22.57 -3.57
N GLY A 18 3.23 22.12 -2.68
CA GLY A 18 2.07 21.31 -3.05
C GLY A 18 1.12 22.00 -4.02
N ASP A 19 0.92 23.31 -3.92
CA ASP A 19 0.10 24.08 -4.86
C ASP A 19 0.79 24.25 -6.23
N LYS A 20 2.12 24.46 -6.27
CA LYS A 20 2.91 24.51 -7.51
C LYS A 20 2.82 23.18 -8.28
N LEU A 21 2.88 22.05 -7.58
CA LEU A 21 2.83 20.70 -8.16
C LEU A 21 1.48 20.34 -8.80
N LYS A 22 0.41 21.12 -8.55
CA LYS A 22 -0.90 20.89 -9.17
C LYS A 22 -0.94 21.31 -10.63
N ASP A 23 -0.12 22.27 -11.02
CA ASP A 23 -0.09 22.80 -12.38
C ASP A 23 1.06 22.15 -13.15
N PRO A 24 0.78 21.24 -14.11
CA PRO A 24 1.83 20.57 -14.90
C PRO A 24 2.67 21.50 -15.76
N SER A 25 2.24 22.74 -16.00
CA SER A 25 2.95 23.71 -16.86
C SER A 25 4.11 24.42 -16.16
N LEU A 26 4.18 24.35 -14.83
CA LEU A 26 5.20 25.04 -14.05
C LEU A 26 6.48 24.20 -13.89
N ASP A 27 7.61 24.87 -13.66
CA ASP A 27 8.83 24.20 -13.21
C ASP A 27 8.63 23.65 -11.79
N HIS A 28 8.79 22.34 -11.64
CA HIS A 28 8.55 21.63 -10.37
C HIS A 28 9.81 21.36 -9.56
N THR A 29 11.00 21.75 -10.02
CA THR A 29 12.29 21.35 -9.42
C THR A 29 12.36 21.65 -7.91
N GLU A 30 12.18 22.91 -7.50
CA GLU A 30 12.20 23.30 -6.09
C GLU A 30 11.03 22.67 -5.28
N ALA A 31 9.84 22.57 -5.89
CA ALA A 31 8.67 22.03 -5.21
C ALA A 31 8.80 20.51 -4.96
N LEU A 32 9.48 19.79 -5.85
CA LEU A 32 9.80 18.38 -5.70
C LEU A 32 10.86 18.17 -4.62
N ASP A 33 11.87 19.04 -4.50
CA ASP A 33 12.85 19.00 -3.40
C ASP A 33 12.16 19.17 -2.03
N ILE A 34 11.33 20.21 -1.88
CA ILE A 34 10.55 20.44 -0.64
C ILE A 34 9.65 19.24 -0.32
N LEU A 35 8.97 18.69 -1.34
CA LEU A 35 8.15 17.50 -1.17
C LEU A 35 8.97 16.29 -0.73
N SER A 36 10.15 16.08 -1.33
CA SER A 36 11.04 14.96 -1.00
C SER A 36 11.51 15.03 0.45
N LYS A 37 11.98 16.22 0.88
CA LYS A 37 12.34 16.50 2.27
C LYS A 37 11.17 16.27 3.23
N TRP A 38 10.00 16.83 2.92
CA TRP A 38 8.80 16.64 3.73
C TRP A 38 8.38 15.16 3.86
N ARG A 39 8.49 14.40 2.76
CA ARG A 39 8.20 12.97 2.76
C ARG A 39 9.19 12.19 3.63
N ALA A 40 10.49 12.46 3.51
CA ALA A 40 11.54 11.77 4.27
C ALA A 40 11.36 11.91 5.81
N LEU A 41 10.81 13.03 6.29
CA LEU A 41 10.48 13.23 7.71
C LEU A 41 9.54 12.16 8.29
N HIS A 42 8.79 11.43 7.44
CA HIS A 42 7.88 10.38 7.90
C HIS A 42 8.58 9.04 8.17
N SER A 43 9.83 8.83 7.73
CA SER A 43 10.57 7.57 7.94
C SER A 43 10.72 7.22 9.42
N TYR A 44 11.16 8.17 10.25
CA TYR A 44 11.32 7.95 11.70
C TYR A 44 9.99 7.72 12.44
N PRO A 45 8.93 8.54 12.22
CA PRO A 45 7.61 8.30 12.78
C PRO A 45 7.04 6.92 12.43
N ILE A 46 7.11 6.50 11.17
CA ILE A 46 6.62 5.18 10.73
C ILE A 46 7.37 4.05 11.44
N ASN A 47 8.69 4.15 11.53
CA ASN A 47 9.54 3.16 12.18
C ASN A 47 9.18 2.97 13.67
N THR A 48 9.08 4.06 14.41
CA THR A 48 8.74 4.03 15.85
C THR A 48 7.29 3.59 16.08
N PHE A 49 6.37 4.01 15.20
CA PHE A 49 4.97 3.58 15.22
C PHE A 49 4.87 2.07 14.99
N GLN A 50 5.53 1.53 13.95
CA GLN A 50 5.60 0.09 13.69
C GLN A 50 6.15 -0.71 14.88
N ALA A 51 7.24 -0.25 15.51
CA ALA A 51 7.82 -0.95 16.66
C ALA A 51 6.82 -1.06 17.82
N THR A 52 5.96 -0.06 17.97
CA THR A 52 4.87 -0.09 18.96
C THR A 52 3.73 -1.02 18.54
N LEU A 53 3.37 -1.05 17.25
CA LEU A 53 2.37 -1.99 16.74
C LEU A 53 2.81 -3.45 16.89
N ARG A 54 4.09 -3.77 16.63
CA ARG A 54 4.63 -5.13 16.82
C ARG A 54 4.39 -5.65 18.24
N ARG A 55 4.72 -4.83 19.25
CA ARG A 55 4.48 -5.15 20.66
C ARG A 55 3.00 -5.35 20.99
N LYS A 56 2.11 -4.53 20.41
CA LYS A 56 0.65 -4.68 20.60
C LYS A 56 0.11 -5.95 19.95
N VAL A 57 0.54 -6.26 18.73
CA VAL A 57 0.18 -7.49 18.00
C VAL A 57 0.63 -8.74 18.79
N GLU A 58 1.85 -8.72 19.32
CA GLU A 58 2.38 -9.78 20.19
C GLU A 58 1.58 -9.92 21.48
N ALA A 59 1.29 -8.82 22.18
CA ALA A 59 0.52 -8.81 23.42
C ALA A 59 -0.92 -9.33 23.25
N LEU A 60 -1.53 -9.07 22.09
CA LEU A 60 -2.86 -9.58 21.73
C LEU A 60 -2.84 -11.03 21.22
N GLY A 61 -1.66 -11.65 21.09
CA GLY A 61 -1.54 -13.02 20.59
C GLY A 61 -1.94 -13.16 19.11
N LEU A 62 -1.87 -12.08 18.33
CA LEU A 62 -2.26 -12.06 16.91
C LEU A 62 -1.20 -12.75 16.05
N LYS A 63 -1.29 -14.08 15.99
CA LYS A 63 -0.35 -14.93 15.23
C LYS A 63 -0.44 -14.65 13.72
N LYS A 64 0.67 -14.86 13.01
CA LYS A 64 0.78 -14.72 11.54
C LYS A 64 0.47 -13.31 11.00
N ALA A 65 0.49 -12.28 11.85
CA ALA A 65 0.37 -10.90 11.40
C ALA A 65 1.54 -10.53 10.47
N ILE A 66 1.23 -9.80 9.40
CA ILE A 66 2.24 -9.20 8.53
C ILE A 66 2.17 -7.70 8.77
N ILE A 67 3.28 -7.09 9.18
CA ILE A 67 3.39 -5.65 9.42
C ILE A 67 4.41 -5.10 8.44
N ALA A 68 4.01 -4.07 7.69
CA ALA A 68 4.81 -3.52 6.61
C ALA A 68 4.72 -1.99 6.56
N GLN A 69 5.85 -1.34 6.29
CA GLN A 69 5.93 0.12 6.17
C GLN A 69 5.91 0.57 4.72
N ARG A 70 5.16 1.64 4.45
CA ARG A 70 5.11 2.24 3.13
C ARG A 70 5.19 3.75 3.23
N LEU A 71 6.18 4.33 2.57
CA LEU A 71 6.14 5.73 2.18
C LEU A 71 5.39 5.86 0.86
N LYS A 72 4.58 6.90 0.75
CA LYS A 72 3.87 7.18 -0.50
C LYS A 72 4.83 7.71 -1.55
N ARG A 73 4.71 7.18 -2.77
CA ARG A 73 5.52 7.56 -3.92
C ARG A 73 5.26 9.00 -4.35
N LEU A 74 6.29 9.72 -4.78
CA LEU A 74 6.17 11.12 -5.25
C LEU A 74 5.14 11.26 -6.37
N PRO A 75 5.12 10.42 -7.44
CA PRO A 75 4.10 10.52 -8.48
C PRO A 75 2.69 10.30 -7.95
N SER A 76 2.52 9.44 -6.94
CA SER A 76 1.22 9.19 -6.30
C SER A 76 0.78 10.36 -5.40
N ILE A 77 1.72 11.09 -4.80
CA ILE A 77 1.43 12.32 -4.06
C ILE A 77 0.99 13.43 -5.03
N VAL A 78 1.76 13.66 -6.10
CA VAL A 78 1.46 14.66 -7.14
C VAL A 78 0.11 14.38 -7.81
N SER A 79 -0.13 13.14 -8.25
CA SER A 79 -1.41 12.73 -8.84
C SER A 79 -2.59 12.96 -7.88
N LYS A 80 -2.41 12.72 -6.58
CA LYS A 80 -3.45 13.00 -5.57
C LYS A 80 -3.70 14.50 -5.41
N LEU A 81 -2.66 15.33 -5.43
CA LEU A 81 -2.78 16.79 -5.37
C LEU A 81 -3.55 17.34 -6.57
N GLN A 82 -3.33 16.78 -7.76
CA GLN A 82 -3.99 17.18 -9.01
C GLN A 82 -5.45 16.72 -9.07
N ARG A 83 -5.73 15.46 -8.67
CA ARG A 83 -7.06 14.86 -8.81
C ARG A 83 -8.05 15.30 -7.73
N ILE A 84 -7.60 15.55 -6.51
CA ILE A 84 -8.50 15.88 -5.38
C ILE A 84 -8.51 17.39 -5.19
N ASN A 85 -9.65 18.01 -5.55
CA ASN A 85 -9.85 19.44 -5.36
C ASN A 85 -9.66 19.83 -3.88
N GLY A 86 -8.98 20.95 -3.64
CA GLY A 86 -8.69 21.44 -2.29
C GLY A 86 -7.62 20.67 -1.50
N MET A 87 -7.07 19.56 -2.02
CA MET A 87 -5.99 18.82 -1.36
C MET A 87 -4.75 19.69 -1.17
N LYS A 88 -4.16 19.69 0.03
CA LYS A 88 -2.93 20.42 0.35
C LYS A 88 -1.88 19.46 0.88
N LEU A 89 -0.63 19.64 0.45
CA LEU A 89 0.45 18.72 0.78
C LEU A 89 0.71 18.64 2.30
N ASP A 90 0.68 19.78 3.00
CA ASP A 90 0.87 19.86 4.45
C ASP A 90 -0.25 19.20 5.28
N ARG A 91 -1.38 18.87 4.63
CA ARG A 91 -2.55 18.23 5.23
C ARG A 91 -2.76 16.79 4.75
N MET A 92 -1.87 16.28 3.88
CA MET A 92 -2.00 14.93 3.34
C MET A 92 -1.71 13.90 4.43
N GLN A 93 -2.71 13.08 4.76
CA GLN A 93 -2.65 12.15 5.89
C GLN A 93 -1.93 10.83 5.59
N ASP A 94 -1.79 10.48 4.31
CA ASP A 94 -1.32 9.18 3.83
C ASP A 94 0.07 9.26 3.19
N ILE A 95 0.94 10.16 3.66
CA ILE A 95 2.35 10.22 3.22
C ILE A 95 3.13 9.05 3.85
N GLY A 96 3.04 8.92 5.17
CA GLY A 96 3.58 7.79 5.90
C GLY A 96 2.48 6.80 6.27
N GLY A 97 2.71 5.51 6.00
CA GLY A 97 1.73 4.48 6.29
C GLY A 97 2.32 3.20 6.84
N VAL A 98 1.54 2.54 7.71
CA VAL A 98 1.81 1.16 8.15
C VAL A 98 0.62 0.30 7.76
N ARG A 99 0.91 -0.87 7.20
CA ARG A 99 -0.08 -1.89 6.85
C ARG A 99 0.05 -3.05 7.81
N ILE A 100 -1.09 -3.52 8.32
CA ILE A 100 -1.17 -4.76 9.11
C ILE A 100 -2.16 -5.69 8.44
N VAL A 101 -1.70 -6.91 8.14
CA VAL A 101 -2.51 -7.99 7.58
C VAL A 101 -2.72 -9.05 8.66
N LEU A 102 -3.98 -9.30 9.02
CA LEU A 102 -4.39 -10.18 10.11
C LEU A 102 -5.23 -11.37 9.61
N SER A 103 -5.46 -12.33 10.50
CA SER A 103 -6.15 -13.59 10.17
C SER A 103 -7.66 -13.43 9.98
N SER A 104 -8.30 -12.52 10.70
CA SER A 104 -9.75 -12.36 10.68
C SER A 104 -10.18 -10.91 10.88
N THR A 105 -11.42 -10.59 10.52
CA THR A 105 -12.07 -9.30 10.82
C THR A 105 -12.16 -9.06 12.33
N LYS A 106 -12.39 -10.12 13.12
CA LYS A 106 -12.33 -10.05 14.59
C LYS A 106 -10.96 -9.53 15.07
N ASP A 107 -9.87 -10.04 14.52
CA ASP A 107 -8.52 -9.59 14.87
C ASP A 107 -8.26 -8.14 14.45
N VAL A 108 -8.80 -7.73 13.29
CA VAL A 108 -8.75 -6.33 12.81
C VAL A 108 -9.36 -5.39 13.86
N TYR A 109 -10.57 -5.69 14.31
CA TYR A 109 -11.25 -4.85 15.30
C TYR A 109 -10.63 -4.98 16.70
N ALA A 110 -10.15 -6.16 17.10
CA ALA A 110 -9.45 -6.33 18.38
C ALA A 110 -8.18 -5.46 18.45
N LEU A 111 -7.40 -5.39 17.37
CA LEU A 111 -6.24 -4.51 17.30
C LEU A 111 -6.67 -3.03 17.28
N TYR A 112 -7.70 -2.69 16.50
CA TYR A 112 -8.21 -1.32 16.41
C TYR A 112 -8.64 -0.78 17.77
N GLU A 113 -9.51 -1.50 18.49
CA GLU A 113 -9.98 -1.10 19.82
C GLU A 113 -8.82 -0.98 20.82
N ASN A 114 -7.85 -1.90 20.77
CA ASN A 114 -6.65 -1.81 21.61
C ASN A 114 -5.78 -0.56 21.33
N LEU A 115 -5.81 -0.03 20.10
CA LEU A 115 -5.09 1.18 19.73
C LEU A 115 -5.80 2.45 20.20
N LEU A 116 -7.13 2.42 20.36
CA LEU A 116 -7.91 3.54 20.88
C LEU A 116 -7.85 3.66 22.41
N GLN A 117 -7.53 2.57 23.10
CA GLN A 117 -7.35 2.58 24.56
C GLN A 117 -6.20 3.50 24.97
N SER A 118 -6.50 4.49 25.81
CA SER A 118 -5.51 5.41 26.37
C SER A 118 -4.45 4.64 27.15
N ASN A 119 -3.20 4.67 26.68
CA ASN A 119 -2.07 4.02 27.31
C ASN A 119 -0.87 4.96 27.28
N ARG A 120 -0.18 5.12 28.42
CA ARG A 120 1.05 5.92 28.56
C ARG A 120 2.15 5.55 27.55
N ARG A 121 2.11 4.34 26.97
CA ARG A 121 3.09 3.85 25.97
C ARG A 121 2.67 4.08 24.51
N PHE A 122 1.46 4.56 24.25
CA PHE A 122 0.95 4.88 22.92
C PHE A 122 0.37 6.30 22.94
N GLU A 123 1.24 7.29 22.76
CA GLU A 123 0.89 8.71 22.89
C GLU A 123 0.33 9.32 21.60
N HIS A 124 0.30 8.54 20.51
CA HIS A 124 -0.19 8.99 19.21
C HIS A 124 -1.69 9.26 19.27
N GLU A 125 -2.11 10.39 18.70
CA GLU A 125 -3.50 10.85 18.77
C GLU A 125 -4.31 10.31 17.58
N PRO A 126 -5.32 9.44 17.80
CA PRO A 126 -6.17 8.97 16.72
C PRO A 126 -7.04 10.11 16.18
N GLN A 127 -7.12 10.23 14.85
CA GLN A 127 -8.12 11.08 14.19
C GLN A 127 -9.39 10.27 13.95
N LEU A 128 -10.43 10.56 14.72
CA LEU A 128 -11.71 9.88 14.65
C LEU A 128 -12.73 10.67 13.81
N PRO A 129 -13.71 9.99 13.17
CA PRO A 129 -13.84 8.53 13.05
C PRO A 129 -12.82 7.93 12.04
N PRO A 130 -12.54 6.61 12.10
CA PRO A 130 -11.78 5.92 11.06
C PRO A 130 -12.58 5.91 9.76
N LYS A 131 -11.91 5.60 8.64
CA LYS A 131 -12.61 5.19 7.41
C LYS A 131 -12.69 3.67 7.40
N ASP A 132 -13.84 3.13 7.76
CA ASP A 132 -14.08 1.69 7.82
C ASP A 132 -14.62 1.16 6.48
N TYR A 133 -13.70 0.84 5.56
CA TYR A 133 -14.09 0.23 4.29
C TYR A 133 -14.38 -1.28 4.41
N ILE A 134 -14.33 -1.87 5.61
CA ILE A 134 -14.81 -3.24 5.83
C ILE A 134 -16.33 -3.21 6.02
N GLN A 135 -16.84 -2.24 6.79
CA GLN A 135 -18.29 -2.04 6.95
C GLN A 135 -18.92 -1.30 5.77
N GLN A 136 -18.18 -0.38 5.15
CA GLN A 136 -18.65 0.40 3.99
C GLN A 136 -17.64 0.28 2.84
N PRO A 137 -17.62 -0.85 2.11
CA PRO A 137 -16.72 -1.03 0.97
C PRO A 137 -16.79 0.12 -0.02
N LYS A 138 -15.65 0.49 -0.62
CA LYS A 138 -15.66 1.48 -1.70
C LYS A 138 -16.37 0.94 -2.93
N SER A 139 -16.87 1.82 -3.79
CA SER A 139 -17.58 1.45 -5.03
C SER A 139 -16.79 0.56 -6.00
N ASP A 140 -15.48 0.45 -5.87
CA ASP A 140 -14.62 -0.46 -6.62
C ASP A 140 -14.45 -1.85 -5.97
N GLY A 141 -15.07 -2.08 -4.81
CA GLY A 141 -14.93 -3.28 -4.00
C GLY A 141 -13.76 -3.25 -3.02
N TYR A 142 -13.03 -2.14 -2.88
CA TYR A 142 -11.91 -2.07 -1.94
C TYR A 142 -12.37 -2.13 -0.48
N ARG A 143 -11.70 -2.98 0.32
CA ARG A 143 -11.98 -3.23 1.75
C ARG A 143 -10.71 -3.14 2.60
N CYS A 144 -10.76 -2.34 3.67
CA CYS A 144 -9.70 -2.15 4.68
C CYS A 144 -10.18 -1.16 5.75
N LEU A 145 -9.76 -1.33 7.01
CA LEU A 145 -9.93 -0.30 8.03
C LEU A 145 -8.77 0.71 7.99
N HIS A 146 -9.07 1.98 7.72
CA HIS A 146 -8.09 3.07 7.68
C HIS A 146 -8.22 3.95 8.92
N GLN A 147 -7.19 3.97 9.76
CA GLN A 147 -7.12 4.84 10.93
C GLN A 147 -5.90 5.77 10.82
N VAL A 148 -6.11 7.07 10.87
CA VAL A 148 -5.02 8.06 10.86
C VAL A 148 -4.63 8.42 12.30
N PHE A 149 -3.34 8.49 12.59
CA PHE A 149 -2.81 8.98 13.85
C PHE A 149 -1.94 10.20 13.62
N LYS A 150 -2.06 11.21 14.49
CA LYS A 150 -1.04 12.25 14.61
C LYS A 150 0.10 11.72 15.47
N TYR A 151 1.29 11.75 14.92
CA TYR A 151 2.51 11.38 15.61
C TYR A 151 2.78 12.31 16.78
N LYS A 152 3.23 11.73 17.88
CA LYS A 152 3.67 12.42 19.10
C LYS A 152 4.93 11.72 19.60
N SER A 153 5.96 12.52 19.84
CA SER A 153 7.24 12.11 20.39
C SER A 153 7.75 13.19 21.34
N ARG A 154 8.28 12.76 22.49
CA ARG A 154 9.03 13.63 23.41
C ARG A 154 10.47 13.84 22.96
N THR A 155 11.05 12.86 22.26
CA THR A 155 12.45 12.90 21.81
C THR A 155 12.62 13.67 20.51
N HIS A 156 11.58 13.71 19.67
CA HIS A 156 11.55 14.46 18.41
C HIS A 156 10.30 15.35 18.31
N PRO A 157 10.20 16.43 19.11
CA PRO A 157 9.05 17.32 19.09
C PRO A 157 8.81 17.99 17.73
N GLU A 158 9.86 18.17 16.94
CA GLU A 158 9.83 18.74 15.59
C GLU A 158 9.03 17.88 14.59
N LEU A 159 8.85 16.59 14.87
CA LEU A 159 8.06 15.65 14.07
C LEU A 159 6.59 15.54 14.53
N ASN A 160 6.22 16.25 15.61
CA ASN A 160 4.87 16.16 16.16
C ASN A 160 3.81 16.70 15.20
N GLY A 161 2.71 15.97 15.10
CA GLY A 161 1.59 16.31 14.22
C GLY A 161 1.72 15.79 12.79
N LEU A 162 2.84 15.17 12.42
CA LEU A 162 2.90 14.36 11.18
C LEU A 162 1.85 13.25 11.25
N CYS A 163 1.20 12.98 10.12
CA CYS A 163 0.14 11.98 10.05
C CYS A 163 0.72 10.62 9.62
N ILE A 164 0.30 9.57 10.30
CA ILE A 164 0.58 8.19 9.94
C ILE A 164 -0.76 7.49 9.68
N GLU A 165 -0.94 6.97 8.47
CA GLU A 165 -2.09 6.15 8.13
C GLU A 165 -1.82 4.68 8.49
N LEU A 166 -2.66 4.12 9.36
CA LEU A 166 -2.68 2.69 9.66
C LEU A 166 -3.77 2.02 8.83
N GLN A 167 -3.36 1.08 7.98
CA GLN A 167 -4.24 0.22 7.18
C GLN A 167 -4.30 -1.17 7.80
N ILE A 168 -5.44 -1.53 8.40
CA ILE A 168 -5.64 -2.85 8.99
C ILE A 168 -6.58 -3.65 8.08
N ARG A 169 -6.15 -4.84 7.65
CA ARG A 169 -6.89 -5.68 6.71
C ARG A 169 -6.72 -7.16 7.05
N THR A 170 -7.58 -8.01 6.50
CA THR A 170 -7.37 -9.46 6.55
C THR A 170 -6.46 -9.94 5.42
N HIS A 171 -5.99 -11.20 5.49
CA HIS A 171 -5.27 -11.83 4.37
C HIS A 171 -6.12 -11.89 3.09
N LEU A 172 -7.44 -12.08 3.21
CA LEU A 172 -8.33 -12.16 2.05
C LEU A 172 -8.50 -10.79 1.37
N GLN A 173 -8.69 -9.73 2.16
CA GLN A 173 -8.72 -8.35 1.68
C GLN A 173 -7.38 -7.96 1.04
N HIS A 174 -6.27 -8.41 1.63
CA HIS A 174 -4.93 -8.19 1.07
C HIS A 174 -4.73 -8.90 -0.27
N ALA A 175 -5.16 -10.16 -0.39
CA ALA A 175 -5.09 -10.93 -1.62
C ALA A 175 -5.90 -10.29 -2.75
N TRP A 176 -7.12 -9.84 -2.45
CA TRP A 176 -7.97 -9.09 -3.41
C TRP A 176 -7.28 -7.80 -3.88
N ALA A 177 -6.80 -6.97 -2.95
CA ALA A 177 -6.15 -5.71 -3.31
C ALA A 177 -4.88 -5.94 -4.14
N THR A 178 -4.14 -7.02 -3.85
CA THR A 178 -2.96 -7.43 -4.61
C THR A 178 -3.33 -7.79 -6.05
N ALA A 179 -4.38 -8.60 -6.24
CA ALA A 179 -4.83 -9.00 -7.57
C ALA A 179 -5.27 -7.80 -8.42
N VAL A 180 -5.99 -6.84 -7.82
CA VAL A 180 -6.38 -5.58 -8.47
C VAL A 180 -5.15 -4.77 -8.87
N GLU A 181 -4.17 -4.60 -7.96
CA GLU A 181 -2.93 -3.87 -8.22
C GLU A 181 -2.11 -4.55 -9.34
N THR A 182 -1.94 -5.88 -9.29
CA THR A 182 -1.19 -6.66 -10.29
C THR A 182 -1.84 -6.61 -11.66
N LEU A 183 -3.17 -6.80 -11.74
CA LEU A 183 -3.86 -6.74 -13.03
C LEU A 183 -3.89 -5.31 -13.57
N GLY A 184 -4.00 -4.30 -12.70
CA GLY A 184 -3.91 -2.89 -13.10
C GLY A 184 -2.55 -2.51 -13.69
N ILE A 185 -1.46 -3.17 -13.28
CA ILE A 185 -0.15 -3.02 -13.92
C ILE A 185 -0.20 -3.58 -15.35
N VAL A 186 -0.81 -4.76 -15.56
CA VAL A 186 -0.93 -5.37 -16.89
C VAL A 186 -1.84 -4.57 -17.81
N GLU A 187 -3.02 -4.19 -17.35
CA GLU A 187 -4.01 -3.52 -18.19
C GLU A 187 -3.50 -2.16 -18.68
N LYS A 188 -2.80 -1.39 -17.83
CA LYS A 188 -2.14 -0.14 -18.25
C LYS A 188 -1.17 -0.32 -19.43
N LEU A 189 -0.65 -1.52 -19.62
CA LEU A 189 0.26 -1.88 -20.72
C LEU A 189 -0.48 -2.41 -21.95
N SER A 190 -1.68 -2.97 -21.74
CA SER A 190 -2.50 -3.56 -22.80
C SER A 190 -3.46 -2.58 -23.48
N PHE A 191 -3.64 -1.35 -22.97
CA PHE A 191 -4.63 -0.43 -23.53
C PHE A 191 -4.32 0.05 -24.96
N LYS A 192 -4.93 -0.65 -25.92
CA LYS A 192 -5.91 -0.11 -26.87
C LYS A 192 -7.26 -0.77 -26.54
N THR A 193 -8.36 -0.01 -26.56
CA THR A 193 -9.79 -0.41 -26.38
C THR A 193 -10.35 -0.34 -24.95
N GLY A 194 -11.47 0.37 -24.78
CA GLY A 194 -12.09 0.70 -23.49
C GLY A 194 -13.10 -0.32 -22.94
N GLU A 195 -13.50 -1.32 -23.73
CA GLU A 195 -14.55 -2.29 -23.35
C GLU A 195 -14.10 -3.31 -22.30
N GLY A 196 -12.83 -3.75 -22.31
CA GLY A 196 -12.32 -4.68 -21.29
C GLY A 196 -12.32 -4.09 -19.88
N SER A 197 -12.23 -2.77 -19.76
CA SER A 197 -12.00 -2.09 -18.48
C SER A 197 -13.19 -2.18 -17.50
N GLU A 198 -14.42 -2.19 -18.00
CA GLU A 198 -15.62 -2.29 -17.15
C GLU A 198 -15.87 -3.73 -16.69
N ASP A 199 -15.71 -4.72 -17.58
CA ASP A 199 -15.85 -6.13 -17.19
C ASP A 199 -14.86 -6.53 -16.09
N PHE A 200 -13.62 -6.02 -16.13
CA PHE A 200 -12.66 -6.21 -15.04
C PHE A 200 -13.10 -5.57 -13.73
N LYS A 201 -13.63 -4.34 -13.79
CA LYS A 201 -14.16 -3.67 -12.59
C LYS A 201 -15.31 -4.47 -12.00
N THR A 202 -16.26 -4.91 -12.82
CA THR A 202 -17.39 -5.74 -12.41
C THR A 202 -16.91 -7.04 -11.77
N PHE A 203 -15.96 -7.74 -12.41
CA PHE A 203 -15.37 -8.95 -11.84
C PHE A 203 -14.77 -8.70 -10.45
N PHE A 204 -14.00 -7.62 -10.27
CA PHE A 204 -13.40 -7.32 -8.98
C PHE A 204 -14.42 -6.92 -7.92
N LYS A 205 -15.48 -6.21 -8.29
CA LYS A 205 -16.57 -5.90 -7.37
C LYS A 205 -17.32 -7.17 -6.92
N LEU A 206 -17.66 -8.08 -7.84
CA LEU A 206 -18.29 -9.37 -7.55
C LEU A 206 -17.42 -10.24 -6.64
N THR A 207 -16.12 -10.35 -6.94
CA THR A 207 -15.19 -11.12 -6.09
C THR A 207 -15.00 -10.49 -4.71
N SER A 208 -15.11 -9.16 -4.60
CA SER A 208 -15.15 -8.49 -3.30
C SER A 208 -16.42 -8.84 -2.52
N ALA A 209 -17.58 -8.86 -3.19
CA ALA A 209 -18.85 -9.28 -2.57
C ALA A 209 -18.77 -10.73 -2.06
N LEU A 210 -18.26 -11.66 -2.88
CA LEU A 210 -18.00 -13.05 -2.48
C LEU A 210 -17.10 -13.11 -1.24
N PHE A 211 -15.98 -12.38 -1.23
CA PHE A 211 -15.07 -12.36 -0.09
C PHE A 211 -15.67 -11.68 1.15
N SER A 212 -16.55 -10.70 0.99
CA SER A 212 -17.33 -10.11 2.09
C SER A 212 -18.27 -11.13 2.72
N ILE A 213 -18.98 -11.92 1.93
CA ILE A 213 -19.84 -13.01 2.42
C ILE A 213 -19.01 -14.01 3.22
N LYS A 214 -17.84 -14.41 2.70
CA LYS A 214 -16.92 -15.33 3.38
C LYS A 214 -16.42 -14.80 4.73
N GLU A 215 -16.28 -13.49 4.87
CA GLU A 215 -15.82 -12.83 6.10
C GLU A 215 -16.97 -12.39 7.02
N ALA A 216 -18.22 -12.67 6.65
CA ALA A 216 -19.43 -12.21 7.31
C ALA A 216 -19.46 -10.67 7.49
N THR A 217 -19.05 -9.93 6.45
CA THR A 217 -19.06 -8.46 6.41
C THR A 217 -20.03 -7.97 5.34
N PRO A 218 -20.51 -6.71 5.43
CA PRO A 218 -21.35 -6.11 4.38
C PRO A 218 -20.75 -6.25 2.98
N ILE A 219 -21.62 -6.49 2.00
CA ILE A 219 -21.30 -6.42 0.57
C ILE A 219 -21.61 -5.01 0.04
N LEU A 220 -21.22 -4.75 -1.21
CA LEU A 220 -21.62 -3.51 -1.88
C LEU A 220 -23.14 -3.46 -2.05
N ASP A 221 -23.73 -2.29 -1.82
CA ASP A 221 -25.18 -2.08 -1.93
C ASP A 221 -25.72 -2.48 -3.31
N GLU A 222 -24.94 -2.29 -4.38
CA GLU A 222 -25.32 -2.69 -5.74
C GLU A 222 -25.56 -4.21 -5.90
N TYR A 223 -25.02 -5.02 -4.98
CA TYR A 223 -25.20 -6.47 -4.94
C TYR A 223 -26.05 -6.95 -3.77
N SER A 224 -26.68 -6.06 -2.99
CA SER A 224 -27.46 -6.44 -1.80
C SER A 224 -28.64 -7.38 -2.08
N HIS A 225 -29.11 -7.39 -3.33
CA HIS A 225 -30.23 -8.22 -3.78
C HIS A 225 -29.81 -9.55 -4.41
N TYR A 226 -28.51 -9.76 -4.63
CA TYR A 226 -27.99 -10.96 -5.26
C TYR A 226 -27.80 -12.07 -4.22
N SER A 227 -28.20 -13.28 -4.57
CA SER A 227 -27.84 -14.49 -3.84
C SER A 227 -26.36 -14.83 -4.03
N PHE A 228 -25.83 -15.66 -3.13
CA PHE A 228 -24.46 -16.16 -3.26
C PHE A 228 -24.22 -16.89 -4.59
N ASP A 229 -25.20 -17.69 -5.04
CA ASP A 229 -25.09 -18.46 -6.28
C ASP A 229 -25.11 -17.57 -7.52
N GLU A 230 -25.90 -16.50 -7.53
CA GLU A 230 -25.90 -15.51 -8.62
C GLU A 230 -24.56 -14.78 -8.72
N LEU A 231 -24.01 -14.30 -7.60
CA LEU A 231 -22.69 -13.66 -7.56
C LEU A 231 -21.57 -14.60 -8.02
N LYS A 232 -21.63 -15.85 -7.57
CA LYS A 232 -20.69 -16.91 -7.93
C LYS A 232 -20.74 -17.18 -9.43
N GLU A 233 -21.93 -17.35 -9.99
CA GLU A 233 -22.10 -17.65 -11.40
C GLU A 233 -21.65 -16.48 -12.29
N GLU A 234 -22.02 -15.24 -11.95
CA GLU A 234 -21.60 -14.06 -12.71
C GLU A 234 -20.07 -13.87 -12.67
N ALA A 235 -19.46 -14.04 -11.48
CA ALA A 235 -18.01 -13.99 -11.35
C ALA A 235 -17.32 -15.12 -12.15
N ARG A 236 -17.90 -16.31 -12.19
CA ARG A 236 -17.40 -17.45 -12.98
C ARG A 236 -17.45 -17.17 -14.48
N LEU A 237 -18.56 -16.63 -14.97
CA LEU A 237 -18.72 -16.28 -16.39
C LEU A 237 -17.72 -15.19 -16.80
N LEU A 238 -17.51 -14.17 -15.97
CA LEU A 238 -16.51 -13.12 -16.23
C LEU A 238 -15.08 -13.66 -16.15
N GLU A 239 -14.76 -14.54 -15.20
CA GLU A 239 -13.46 -15.20 -15.13
C GLU A 239 -13.17 -15.95 -16.44
N GLN A 240 -14.14 -16.73 -16.93
CA GLN A 240 -14.03 -17.49 -18.18
C GLN A 240 -13.94 -16.58 -19.40
N LYS A 241 -14.72 -15.50 -19.46
CA LYS A 241 -14.66 -14.53 -20.57
C LYS A 241 -13.30 -13.83 -20.63
N LEU A 242 -12.81 -13.36 -19.49
CA LEU A 242 -11.62 -12.50 -19.41
C LEU A 242 -10.31 -13.27 -19.22
N GLN A 243 -10.40 -14.57 -18.90
CA GLN A 243 -9.26 -15.46 -18.62
C GLN A 243 -8.35 -14.91 -17.53
N ILE A 244 -8.94 -14.38 -16.45
CA ILE A 244 -8.22 -13.64 -15.40
C ILE A 244 -7.20 -14.52 -14.69
N PHE A 245 -7.55 -15.77 -14.38
CA PHE A 245 -6.60 -16.68 -13.73
C PHE A 245 -5.39 -16.98 -14.60
N ILE A 246 -5.56 -17.10 -15.92
CA ILE A 246 -4.43 -17.30 -16.85
C ILE A 246 -3.55 -16.05 -16.85
N LYS A 247 -4.14 -14.86 -16.99
CA LYS A 247 -3.41 -13.58 -16.98
C LYS A 247 -2.60 -13.41 -15.68
N LEU A 248 -3.21 -13.67 -14.54
CA LEU A 248 -2.58 -13.56 -13.23
C LEU A 248 -1.46 -14.61 -13.01
N ARG A 249 -1.67 -15.88 -13.38
CA ARG A 249 -0.64 -16.93 -13.28
C ARG A 249 0.54 -16.69 -14.21
N GLY A 250 0.29 -16.21 -15.43
CA GLY A 250 1.34 -15.92 -16.41
C GLY A 250 2.40 -14.96 -15.87
N LEU A 251 1.97 -13.98 -15.07
CA LEU A 251 2.86 -13.00 -14.41
C LEU A 251 3.65 -13.60 -13.24
N SER A 252 2.99 -14.43 -12.43
CA SER A 252 3.61 -15.11 -11.28
C SER A 252 4.78 -16.01 -11.72
N ILE A 253 4.66 -16.68 -12.86
CA ILE A 253 5.70 -17.57 -13.41
C ILE A 253 6.96 -16.78 -13.82
N THR A 254 6.83 -15.53 -14.26
CA THR A 254 7.96 -14.67 -14.66
C THR A 254 8.83 -14.26 -13.47
N ASN A 255 8.30 -14.32 -12.24
CA ASN A 255 8.98 -13.99 -10.99
C ASN A 255 10.10 -14.98 -10.58
N ARG A 256 10.45 -15.96 -11.42
CA ARG A 256 11.65 -16.81 -11.20
C ARG A 256 12.96 -16.05 -11.46
N HIS A 257 12.90 -14.90 -12.14
CA HIS A 257 14.05 -14.04 -12.42
C HIS A 257 14.22 -12.95 -11.36
N ILE A 258 14.31 -13.35 -10.07
CA ILE A 258 14.70 -12.43 -9.01
C ILE A 258 16.23 -12.36 -8.99
N GLU A 259 16.77 -11.22 -9.42
CA GLU A 259 18.18 -10.92 -9.26
C GLU A 259 18.39 -10.44 -7.82
N SER A 260 18.90 -11.32 -6.95
CA SER A 260 19.12 -11.01 -5.54
C SER A 260 20.61 -11.03 -5.18
N ALA A 261 21.14 -9.89 -4.74
CA ALA A 261 22.21 -9.90 -3.75
C ALA A 261 21.53 -10.13 -2.39
N THR A 262 21.54 -11.37 -1.87
CA THR A 262 20.93 -11.63 -0.56
C THR A 262 21.94 -11.38 0.55
N SER A 263 21.57 -10.55 1.53
CA SER A 263 22.14 -10.64 2.88
C SER A 263 21.01 -10.99 3.85
N GLU A 264 21.27 -11.89 4.80
CA GLU A 264 20.27 -12.32 5.79
C GLU A 264 19.89 -11.22 6.79
N SER A 265 20.61 -10.09 6.79
CA SER A 265 20.54 -9.02 7.79
C SER A 265 19.94 -7.69 7.28
N ALA A 266 19.23 -7.71 6.16
CA ALA A 266 18.64 -6.50 5.58
C ALA A 266 17.39 -6.02 6.35
N ASP A 267 17.35 -4.72 6.66
CA ASP A 267 16.21 -4.04 7.32
C ASP A 267 15.30 -3.33 6.31
N TYR A 268 15.87 -2.96 5.15
CA TYR A 268 15.22 -2.24 4.06
C TYR A 268 15.55 -2.91 2.73
N HIS A 269 14.61 -2.84 1.79
CA HIS A 269 14.77 -3.38 0.45
C HIS A 269 14.26 -2.36 -0.57
N LEU A 270 15.12 -2.00 -1.53
CA LEU A 270 14.71 -1.31 -2.74
C LEU A 270 14.29 -2.38 -3.75
N ILE A 271 13.02 -2.33 -4.13
CA ILE A 271 12.42 -3.25 -5.11
C ILE A 271 12.23 -2.48 -6.41
N GLU A 272 12.86 -2.95 -7.48
CA GLU A 272 12.69 -2.43 -8.84
C GLU A 272 12.01 -3.51 -9.69
N LEU A 273 10.77 -3.25 -10.10
CA LEU A 273 10.05 -4.05 -11.09
C LEU A 273 10.29 -3.40 -12.45
N SER A 274 10.76 -4.16 -13.43
CA SER A 274 10.95 -3.67 -14.80
C SER A 274 10.54 -4.73 -15.82
N ARG A 275 10.13 -4.30 -17.02
CA ARG A 275 9.84 -5.22 -18.13
C ARG A 275 10.89 -5.03 -19.22
N VAL A 276 11.66 -6.08 -19.48
CA VAL A 276 12.71 -6.14 -20.51
C VAL A 276 12.44 -7.33 -21.42
N ASP A 277 12.35 -7.10 -22.73
CA ASP A 277 12.03 -8.13 -23.74
C ASP A 277 10.76 -8.93 -23.42
N ASP A 278 9.70 -8.21 -23.04
CA ASP A 278 8.42 -8.77 -22.59
C ASP A 278 8.44 -9.61 -21.31
N ILE A 279 9.59 -9.73 -20.65
CA ILE A 279 9.77 -10.46 -19.41
C ILE A 279 9.84 -9.48 -18.24
N TRP A 280 8.97 -9.68 -17.25
CA TRP A 280 9.04 -8.98 -15.97
C TRP A 280 10.23 -9.47 -15.15
N ARG A 281 11.07 -8.52 -14.71
CA ARG A 281 12.20 -8.74 -13.83
C ARG A 281 12.00 -7.98 -12.53
N VAL A 282 12.37 -8.61 -11.43
CA VAL A 282 12.37 -8.01 -10.10
C VAL A 282 13.81 -7.96 -9.62
N SER A 283 14.34 -6.75 -9.44
CA SER A 283 15.63 -6.53 -8.81
C SER A 283 15.42 -6.14 -7.35
N LEU A 284 16.22 -6.73 -6.46
CA LEU A 284 16.20 -6.46 -5.03
C LEU A 284 17.57 -5.99 -4.57
N THR A 285 17.63 -4.76 -4.05
CA THR A 285 18.83 -4.22 -3.40
C THR A 285 18.58 -4.11 -1.88
N PRO A 286 19.24 -4.92 -1.04
CA PRO A 286 19.08 -4.86 0.41
C PRO A 286 19.91 -3.74 1.06
N PHE A 287 19.43 -3.21 2.18
CA PHE A 287 20.13 -2.23 3.01
C PHE A 287 19.92 -2.55 4.50
N THR A 288 20.98 -2.35 5.30
CA THR A 288 20.90 -2.40 6.76
C THR A 288 20.34 -1.08 7.33
N LYS A 289 19.97 -1.07 8.61
CA LYS A 289 19.53 0.16 9.29
C LYS A 289 20.55 1.30 9.26
N ALA A 290 21.85 0.98 9.27
CA ALA A 290 22.92 1.98 9.18
C ALA A 290 23.00 2.62 7.78
N GLN A 291 22.43 1.98 6.76
CA GLN A 291 22.44 2.42 5.38
C GLN A 291 21.13 3.10 4.96
N LEU A 292 20.24 3.44 5.92
CA LEU A 292 18.94 4.03 5.61
C LEU A 292 19.07 5.30 4.73
N ASP A 293 19.94 6.23 5.11
CA ASP A 293 20.13 7.48 4.36
C ASP A 293 20.59 7.21 2.92
N PHE A 294 21.47 6.22 2.74
CA PHE A 294 21.93 5.80 1.42
C PHE A 294 20.81 5.11 0.61
N ALA A 295 19.99 4.28 1.27
CA ALA A 295 18.84 3.64 0.65
C ALA A 295 17.80 4.66 0.18
N GLU A 296 17.55 5.71 0.97
CA GLU A 296 16.64 6.81 0.62
C GLU A 296 17.17 7.62 -0.57
N GLN A 297 18.47 7.95 -0.60
CA GLN A 297 19.10 8.62 -1.74
C GLN A 297 19.04 7.77 -3.02
N MET A 298 19.35 6.47 -2.92
CA MET A 298 19.26 5.54 -4.04
C MET A 298 17.81 5.45 -4.55
N TYR A 299 16.84 5.35 -3.65
CA TYR A 299 15.43 5.31 -4.00
C TYR A 299 14.99 6.58 -4.73
N GLU A 300 15.37 7.76 -4.24
CA GLU A 300 15.06 9.04 -4.87
C GLU A 300 15.60 9.12 -6.30
N LEU A 301 16.86 8.72 -6.52
CA LEU A 301 17.47 8.68 -7.84
C LEU A 301 16.73 7.73 -8.80
N ARG A 302 16.33 6.54 -8.31
CA ARG A 302 15.58 5.57 -9.12
C ARG A 302 14.16 6.05 -9.41
N GLU A 303 13.46 6.61 -8.43
CA GLU A 303 12.10 7.12 -8.58
C GLU A 303 12.03 8.24 -9.62
N GLN A 304 13.07 9.10 -9.70
CA GLN A 304 13.18 10.10 -10.76
C GLN A 304 13.35 9.48 -12.15
N LYS A 305 14.18 8.44 -12.29
CA LYS A 305 14.38 7.74 -13.58
C LYS A 305 13.13 7.00 -14.04
N THR A 306 12.37 6.42 -13.12
CA THR A 306 11.17 5.62 -13.46
C THR A 306 9.90 6.47 -13.59
N LYS A 307 9.92 7.76 -13.24
CA LYS A 307 8.74 8.65 -13.17
C LYS A 307 7.86 8.63 -14.43
N ASN A 308 8.49 8.53 -15.61
CA ASN A 308 7.81 8.52 -16.91
C ASN A 308 7.95 7.18 -17.66
N ALA A 309 8.47 6.14 -17.00
CA ALA A 309 8.69 4.84 -17.62
C ALA A 309 7.51 3.91 -17.26
N PRO A 310 6.57 3.66 -18.20
CA PRO A 310 5.36 2.87 -17.92
C PRO A 310 5.65 1.41 -17.57
N ASN A 311 6.84 0.94 -17.94
CA ASN A 311 7.31 -0.45 -17.78
C ASN A 311 8.24 -0.64 -16.58
N SER A 312 8.24 0.30 -15.64
CA SER A 312 9.06 0.21 -14.43
C SER A 312 8.34 0.75 -13.22
N ASP A 313 8.54 0.10 -12.08
CA ASP A 313 8.09 0.57 -10.79
C ASP A 313 9.20 0.39 -9.76
N VAL A 314 9.31 1.33 -8.83
CA VAL A 314 10.32 1.28 -7.77
C VAL A 314 9.71 1.66 -6.44
N VAL A 315 10.09 0.92 -5.40
CA VAL A 315 9.65 1.19 -4.03
C VAL A 315 10.76 0.83 -3.05
N LEU A 316 10.95 1.68 -2.05
CA LEU A 316 11.71 1.36 -0.85
C LEU A 316 10.76 0.92 0.25
N VAL A 317 11.00 -0.26 0.82
CA VAL A 317 10.15 -0.84 1.87
C VAL A 317 10.99 -1.37 3.03
N SER A 318 10.42 -1.32 4.23
CA SER A 318 10.99 -1.97 5.42
C SER A 318 10.15 -3.16 5.83
N VAL A 319 10.72 -4.35 5.63
CA VAL A 319 10.21 -5.65 6.06
C VAL A 319 11.43 -6.52 6.32
N GLY A 320 11.36 -7.39 7.33
CA GLY A 320 12.50 -8.21 7.76
C GLY A 320 12.97 -9.20 6.69
N SER A 321 12.62 -10.48 6.82
CA SER A 321 13.12 -11.48 5.88
C SER A 321 12.51 -11.35 4.48
N LEU A 322 13.25 -11.80 3.44
CA LEU A 322 12.74 -11.89 2.06
C LEU A 322 11.39 -12.62 1.97
N LYS A 323 11.17 -13.64 2.81
CA LYS A 323 9.89 -14.35 2.90
C LYS A 323 8.76 -13.45 3.41
N GLN A 324 9.02 -12.59 4.39
CA GLN A 324 8.05 -11.60 4.86
C GLN A 324 7.83 -10.50 3.81
N LEU A 325 8.90 -10.09 3.11
CA LEU A 325 8.85 -9.10 2.04
C LEU A 325 7.88 -9.54 0.93
N LYS A 326 8.03 -10.77 0.42
CA LYS A 326 7.13 -11.36 -0.59
C LYS A 326 5.67 -11.41 -0.14
N LYS A 327 5.42 -11.67 1.14
CA LYS A 327 4.05 -11.69 1.71
C LYS A 327 3.45 -10.30 1.92
N ALA A 328 4.27 -9.33 2.29
CA ALA A 328 3.84 -7.96 2.56
C ALA A 328 3.55 -7.16 1.27
N TYR A 329 4.36 -7.42 0.24
CA TYR A 329 4.37 -6.71 -1.04
C TYR A 329 4.25 -7.65 -2.26
N PRO A 330 3.29 -8.59 -2.27
CA PRO A 330 3.18 -9.61 -3.31
C PRO A 330 2.95 -9.02 -4.71
N ASN A 331 2.35 -7.82 -4.80
CA ASN A 331 2.12 -7.11 -6.05
C ASN A 331 3.43 -6.80 -6.81
N TYR A 332 4.52 -6.52 -6.10
CA TYR A 332 5.85 -6.27 -6.72
C TYR A 332 6.56 -7.56 -7.15
N PHE A 333 6.07 -8.69 -6.66
CA PHE A 333 6.49 -10.04 -7.05
C PHE A 333 5.48 -10.69 -8.02
N LEU A 334 4.45 -9.94 -8.43
CA LEU A 334 3.34 -10.41 -9.25
C LEU A 334 2.69 -11.70 -8.72
N ASP A 335 2.75 -11.90 -7.40
CA ASP A 335 2.22 -13.10 -6.72
C ASP A 335 0.74 -12.88 -6.39
N THR A 336 -0.10 -13.65 -7.07
CA THR A 336 -1.56 -13.60 -6.92
C THR A 336 -2.15 -14.96 -6.58
N GLU A 337 -1.30 -15.92 -6.18
CA GLU A 337 -1.71 -17.31 -5.93
C GLU A 337 -2.77 -17.43 -4.84
N GLU A 338 -2.65 -16.64 -3.76
CA GLU A 338 -3.63 -16.67 -2.68
C GLU A 338 -5.00 -16.16 -3.15
N PHE A 339 -5.06 -15.13 -3.99
CA PHE A 339 -6.31 -14.65 -4.57
C PHE A 339 -6.96 -15.74 -5.43
N ILE A 340 -6.18 -16.32 -6.36
CA ILE A 340 -6.66 -17.38 -7.26
C ILE A 340 -7.15 -18.58 -6.47
N LYS A 341 -6.40 -19.03 -5.47
CA LYS A 341 -6.76 -20.14 -4.60
C LYS A 341 -8.08 -19.87 -3.87
N GLN A 342 -8.20 -18.72 -3.21
CA GLN A 342 -9.39 -18.39 -2.43
C GLN A 342 -10.62 -18.27 -3.32
N LEU A 343 -10.51 -17.61 -4.48
CA LEU A 343 -11.61 -17.48 -5.41
C LEU A 343 -11.97 -18.81 -6.07
N SER A 344 -10.98 -19.63 -6.46
CA SER A 344 -11.22 -20.96 -7.05
C SER A 344 -12.00 -21.88 -6.11
N ILE A 345 -11.79 -21.78 -4.79
CA ILE A 345 -12.57 -22.54 -3.82
C ILE A 345 -14.04 -22.08 -3.81
N MET A 346 -14.30 -20.79 -4.00
CA MET A 346 -15.65 -20.22 -3.97
C MET A 346 -16.41 -20.42 -5.30
N LEU A 347 -15.69 -20.50 -6.42
CA LEU A 347 -16.28 -20.74 -7.74
C LEU A 347 -16.56 -22.23 -8.02
N LYS A 348 -16.03 -23.15 -7.21
CA LYS A 348 -16.47 -24.56 -7.17
C LYS A 348 -17.81 -24.64 -6.49
#